data_AF-A0A7C2IMP8-F1
#
_entry.id   AF-A0A7C2IMP8-F1
#
_cell.length_a   1.000
_cell.length_b   1.000
_cell.length_c   1.000
_cell.angle_alpha   90.00
_cell.angle_beta   90.00
_cell.angle_gamma   90.00
#
_symmetry.space_group_name_H-M   'P 1'
#
loop_
_entity.id
_entity.type
_entity.pdbx_description
1 polymer ?
#
loop_
_entity_poly.entity_id
_entity_poly.type
_entity_poly.pdbx_seq_one_letter_code
_entity_poly.pdbx_strand_id
1 'polypeptide(L)'
;MGKDKPCGEVFEAVQDFPRHFDKLFDPRSVAVVGASNVLGKWGFNMPMNLIGGGYRGKLYMVNPREKYVLGFPAYRSLKEIEGEVDLVVVAIPAKSVPAVLEEAAEKGI
;
A
#
# COMPACT_ATOMS: atom_id res chain seq x y z
N MET A 1 -19.26 30.41 -10.13
CA MET A 1 -19.22 30.30 -8.66
C MET A 1 -19.74 28.91 -8.28
N GLY A 2 -18.92 27.88 -8.55
CA GLY A 2 -19.29 26.49 -8.24
C GLY A 2 -19.06 26.27 -6.76
N LYS A 3 -20.12 25.92 -6.02
CA LYS A 3 -20.04 25.68 -4.59
C LYS A 3 -19.09 24.50 -4.34
N ASP A 4 -18.01 24.76 -3.63
CA ASP A 4 -17.21 23.75 -2.96
C ASP A 4 -18.17 22.85 -2.16
N LYS A 5 -18.22 21.57 -2.52
CA LYS A 5 -18.88 20.57 -1.69
C LYS A 5 -18.00 20.36 -0.45
N PRO A 6 -18.53 20.48 0.78
CA PRO A 6 -17.75 20.31 1.97
C PRO A 6 -17.26 18.85 2.06
N CYS A 7 -16.00 18.69 2.47
CA CYS A 7 -15.29 17.41 2.64
C CYS A 7 -16.05 16.38 3.53
N GLY A 8 -17.06 16.82 4.28
CA GLY A 8 -17.91 15.98 5.13
C GLY A 8 -18.79 14.97 4.39
N GLU A 9 -19.31 15.30 3.19
CA GLU A 9 -20.17 14.38 2.44
C GLU A 9 -19.42 13.13 1.96
N VAL A 10 -18.11 13.27 1.70
CA VAL A 10 -17.25 12.15 1.28
C VAL A 10 -17.05 11.18 2.44
N PHE A 11 -16.86 11.69 3.67
CA PHE A 11 -16.65 10.86 4.86
C PHE A 11 -17.92 10.11 5.30
N GLU A 12 -19.10 10.73 5.21
CA GLU A 12 -20.36 10.06 5.54
C GLU A 12 -20.66 8.92 4.56
N ALA A 13 -20.34 9.08 3.27
CA ALA A 13 -20.51 8.02 2.27
C ALA A 13 -19.59 6.79 2.52
N VAL A 14 -18.48 6.94 3.25
CA VAL A 14 -17.62 5.80 3.63
C VAL A 14 -18.21 5.01 4.80
N GLN A 15 -19.07 5.62 5.62
CA GLN A 15 -19.66 4.94 6.80
C GLN A 15 -20.78 3.96 6.43
N ASP A 16 -21.39 4.11 5.24
CA ASP A 16 -22.45 3.25 4.72
C ASP A 16 -21.92 2.18 3.72
N PHE A 17 -20.59 2.03 3.65
CA PHE A 17 -19.95 1.05 2.78
C PHE A 17 -19.99 -0.36 3.41
N PRO A 18 -20.25 -1.43 2.65
CA PRO A 18 -20.24 -2.79 3.19
C PRO A 18 -18.89 -3.09 3.86
N ARG A 19 -18.92 -3.69 5.06
CA ARG A 19 -17.74 -4.16 5.85
C ARG A 19 -16.73 -5.05 5.10
N HIS A 20 -17.00 -5.38 3.83
CA HIS A 20 -16.10 -6.12 2.96
C HIS A 20 -14.92 -5.29 2.43
N PHE A 21 -14.99 -3.95 2.46
CA PHE A 21 -13.94 -3.07 1.92
C PHE A 21 -13.14 -2.32 2.98
N ASP A 22 -13.31 -2.62 4.27
CA ASP A 22 -12.61 -1.92 5.36
C ASP A 22 -11.09 -1.98 5.16
N LYS A 23 -10.55 -3.12 4.70
CA LYS A 23 -9.12 -3.27 4.38
C LYS A 23 -8.63 -2.36 3.24
N LEU A 24 -9.51 -1.92 2.35
CA LEU A 24 -9.13 -1.02 1.26
C LEU A 24 -9.03 0.43 1.73
N PHE A 25 -9.93 0.87 2.63
CA PHE A 25 -10.04 2.26 3.05
C PHE A 25 -9.37 2.55 4.41
N ASP A 26 -9.32 1.56 5.30
CA ASP A 26 -8.68 1.62 6.62
C ASP A 26 -7.79 0.38 6.90
N PRO A 27 -6.76 0.12 6.07
CA PRO A 27 -5.85 -1.00 6.28
C PRO A 27 -5.04 -0.83 7.57
N ARG A 28 -4.91 -1.90 8.36
CA ARG A 28 -3.99 -1.90 9.52
C ARG A 28 -2.56 -2.19 9.09
N SER A 29 -2.38 -2.72 7.88
CA SER A 29 -1.08 -2.98 7.27
C SER A 29 -1.10 -2.82 5.76
N VAL A 30 -0.06 -2.17 5.22
CA VAL A 30 0.12 -1.95 3.78
C VAL A 30 1.48 -2.48 3.36
N ALA A 31 1.53 -3.26 2.28
CA ALA A 31 2.77 -3.62 1.60
C ALA A 31 2.90 -2.82 0.29
N VAL A 32 4.07 -2.22 0.06
CA VAL A 32 4.38 -1.53 -1.19
C VAL A 32 5.34 -2.39 -2.01
N VAL A 33 4.84 -3.00 -3.07
CA VAL A 33 5.63 -3.79 -4.01
C VAL A 33 6.21 -2.90 -5.09
N GLY A 34 7.52 -3.00 -5.27
CA GLY A 34 8.28 -2.05 -6.08
C GLY A 34 8.77 -0.84 -5.29
N ALA A 35 8.75 -0.90 -3.96
CA ALA A 35 9.27 0.15 -3.10
C ALA A 35 10.71 0.54 -3.49
N SER A 36 11.05 1.82 -3.50
CA SER A 36 12.34 2.29 -4.02
C SER A 36 12.90 3.49 -3.25
N ASN A 37 14.22 3.57 -3.15
CA ASN A 37 14.95 4.75 -2.66
C ASN A 37 15.15 5.83 -3.75
N VAL A 38 14.75 5.56 -4.99
CA VAL A 38 14.96 6.48 -6.12
C VAL A 38 13.86 7.52 -6.16
N LEU A 39 14.22 8.77 -5.88
CA LEU A 39 13.34 9.94 -5.96
C LEU A 39 12.59 10.00 -7.30
N GLY A 40 11.30 10.31 -7.23
CA GLY A 40 10.44 10.47 -8.40
C GLY A 40 9.83 9.17 -8.96
N LYS A 41 10.27 7.99 -8.52
CA LYS A 41 9.57 6.73 -8.86
C LYS A 41 8.28 6.58 -8.06
N TRP A 42 7.27 5.95 -8.66
CA TRP A 42 6.04 5.58 -7.94
C TRP A 42 6.33 4.76 -6.67
N GLY A 43 7.27 3.81 -6.74
CA GLY A 43 7.72 3.04 -5.57
C GLY A 43 8.40 3.85 -4.46
N PHE A 44 8.86 5.08 -4.74
CA PHE A 44 9.33 6.01 -3.71
C PHE A 44 8.16 6.88 -3.20
N ASN A 45 7.36 7.42 -4.12
CA ASN A 45 6.31 8.38 -3.80
C ASN A 45 5.17 7.75 -2.99
N MET A 46 4.73 6.53 -3.31
CA MET A 46 3.63 5.87 -2.62
C MET A 46 3.86 5.70 -1.10
N PRO A 47 4.98 5.10 -0.64
CA PRO A 47 5.24 4.99 0.80
C PRO A 47 5.49 6.36 1.44
N MET A 48 6.12 7.30 0.73
CA MET A 48 6.28 8.67 1.23
C MET A 48 4.94 9.37 1.47
N ASN A 49 3.96 9.18 0.58
CA ASN A 49 2.61 9.72 0.76
C ASN A 49 1.92 9.13 1.99
N LEU A 50 2.07 7.81 2.21
CA LEU A 50 1.52 7.16 3.42
C LEU A 50 2.18 7.72 4.69
N ILE A 51 3.51 7.79 4.71
CA ILE A 51 4.28 8.30 5.86
C ILE A 51 3.95 9.77 6.13
N GLY A 52 4.03 10.63 5.10
CA GLY A 52 3.75 12.05 5.20
C GLY A 52 2.29 12.38 5.49
N GLY A 53 1.37 11.51 5.05
CA GLY A 53 -0.06 11.57 5.36
C GLY A 53 -0.43 11.07 6.76
N GLY A 54 0.55 10.59 7.54
CA GLY A 54 0.34 10.18 8.93
C GLY A 54 -0.28 8.79 9.08
N TYR A 55 -0.13 7.90 8.09
CA TYR A 55 -0.55 6.50 8.19
C TYR A 55 0.12 5.83 9.41
N ARG A 56 -0.70 5.22 10.28
CA ARG A 56 -0.26 4.66 11.56
C ARG A 56 -0.20 3.13 11.59
N GLY A 57 -0.67 2.47 10.54
CA GLY A 57 -0.60 1.02 10.41
C GLY A 57 0.82 0.55 10.09
N LYS A 58 0.99 -0.77 9.98
CA LYS A 58 2.27 -1.37 9.59
C LYS A 58 2.55 -1.09 8.12
N LEU A 59 3.79 -0.73 7.80
CA LEU A 59 4.24 -0.50 6.44
C LEU A 59 5.35 -1.48 6.09
N TYR A 60 5.15 -2.26 5.03
CA TYR A 60 6.10 -3.24 4.54
C TYR A 60 6.65 -2.80 3.18
N MET A 61 7.98 -2.72 3.07
CA MET A 61 8.63 -2.43 1.80
C MET A 61 8.95 -3.74 1.09
N VAL A 62 8.54 -3.89 -0.16
CA VAL A 62 8.87 -5.09 -0.95
C VAL A 62 9.73 -4.70 -2.15
N ASN A 63 10.98 -5.15 -2.12
CA ASN A 63 11.98 -4.94 -3.14
C ASN A 63 12.99 -6.11 -3.13
N PRO A 64 13.20 -6.82 -4.24
CA PRO A 64 14.07 -8.00 -4.29
C PRO A 64 15.57 -7.70 -4.15
N ARG A 65 15.99 -6.44 -4.26
CA ARG A 65 17.40 -6.02 -4.31
C ARG A 65 17.83 -5.22 -3.08
N GLU A 66 16.98 -4.30 -2.64
CA GLU A 66 17.28 -3.41 -1.52
C GLU A 66 17.07 -4.14 -0.19
N LYS A 67 17.98 -3.94 0.77
CA LYS A 67 17.77 -4.41 2.16
C LYS A 67 16.93 -3.45 2.98
N TYR A 68 16.97 -2.16 2.62
CA TYR A 68 16.23 -1.10 3.27
C TYR A 68 15.69 -0.11 2.23
N VAL A 69 14.45 0.32 2.41
CA VAL A 69 13.82 1.38 1.62
C VAL A 69 13.28 2.44 2.56
N LEU A 70 13.70 3.70 2.38
CA LEU A 70 13.34 4.83 3.24
C LEU A 70 13.67 4.60 4.73
N GLY A 71 14.69 3.79 5.02
CA GLY A 71 15.08 3.40 6.37
C GLY A 71 14.29 2.22 6.95
N PHE A 72 13.24 1.74 6.27
CA PHE A 72 12.48 0.55 6.67
C PHE A 72 13.12 -0.72 6.10
N PRO A 73 13.11 -1.85 6.83
CA PRO A 73 13.50 -3.15 6.27
C PRO A 73 12.68 -3.48 5.02
N ALA A 74 13.36 -4.01 4.00
CA ALA A 74 12.72 -4.45 2.77
C ALA A 74 12.76 -5.98 2.65
N TYR A 75 11.62 -6.54 2.26
CA TYR A 75 11.42 -7.96 1.98
C TYR A 75 11.58 -8.22 0.48
N ARG A 76 12.06 -9.39 0.09
CA ARG A 76 12.25 -9.69 -1.34
C ARG A 76 10.96 -9.98 -2.07
N SER A 77 9.95 -10.47 -1.35
CA SER A 77 8.63 -10.85 -1.84
C SER A 77 7.57 -10.67 -0.74
N LEU A 78 6.28 -10.74 -1.10
CA LEU A 78 5.20 -10.70 -0.11
C LEU A 78 5.24 -11.92 0.82
N LYS A 79 5.76 -13.06 0.33
CA LYS A 79 5.84 -14.32 1.06
C LYS A 79 6.80 -14.27 2.25
N GLU A 80 7.83 -13.41 2.21
CA GLU A 80 8.79 -13.24 3.30
C GLU A 80 8.23 -12.41 4.47
N ILE A 81 7.11 -11.72 4.30
CA ILE A 81 6.48 -10.94 5.38
C ILE A 81 5.77 -11.92 6.32
N GLU A 82 6.24 -12.07 7.55
CA GLU A 82 5.56 -12.94 8.54
C GLU A 82 4.22 -12.36 9.04
N GLY A 83 4.08 -11.04 8.99
CA GLY A 83 2.87 -10.34 9.43
C GLY A 83 1.72 -10.39 8.42
N GLU A 84 0.53 -10.08 8.92
CA GLU A 84 -0.67 -9.84 8.12
C GLU A 84 -0.53 -8.59 7.25
N VAL A 85 -1.00 -8.68 6.00
CA VAL A 85 -1.05 -7.56 5.05
C VAL A 85 -2.51 -7.35 4.68
N ASP A 86 -3.08 -6.19 5.03
CA ASP A 86 -4.47 -5.87 4.69
C ASP A 86 -4.58 -5.33 3.24
N LEU A 87 -3.55 -4.64 2.73
CA LEU A 87 -3.55 -4.04 1.39
C LEU A 87 -2.16 -4.10 0.72
N VAL A 88 -2.13 -4.40 -0.58
CA VAL A 88 -0.91 -4.34 -1.41
C VAL A 88 -1.02 -3.22 -2.45
N VAL A 89 -0.04 -2.33 -2.45
CA VAL A 89 0.16 -1.33 -3.51
C VAL A 89 1.23 -1.83 -4.48
N VAL A 90 0.89 -1.98 -5.75
CA VAL A 90 1.78 -2.56 -6.78
C VAL A 90 2.31 -1.46 -7.71
N ALA A 91 3.61 -1.17 -7.62
CA ALA A 91 4.30 -0.13 -8.40
C ALA A 91 5.49 -0.71 -9.20
N ILE A 92 5.21 -1.75 -10.00
CA ILE A 92 6.21 -2.48 -10.81
C ILE A 92 5.79 -2.55 -12.29
N PRO A 93 6.68 -2.93 -13.21
CA PRO A 93 6.32 -3.14 -14.61
C PRO A 93 5.18 -4.15 -14.77
N ALA A 94 4.26 -3.90 -15.70
CA ALA A 94 3.05 -4.72 -15.92
C ALA A 94 3.33 -6.23 -16.04
N LYS A 95 4.42 -6.61 -16.71
CA LYS A 95 4.85 -8.01 -16.89
C LYS A 95 5.14 -8.76 -15.58
N SER A 96 5.39 -8.04 -14.49
CA SER A 96 5.71 -8.61 -13.18
C SER A 96 4.50 -8.65 -12.24
N VAL A 97 3.39 -8.01 -12.61
CA VAL A 97 2.18 -7.95 -11.79
C VAL A 97 1.53 -9.32 -11.55
N PRO A 98 1.40 -10.23 -12.53
CA PRO A 98 0.74 -11.52 -12.30
C PRO A 98 1.39 -12.33 -11.16
N ALA A 99 2.73 -12.39 -11.12
CA ALA A 99 3.44 -13.08 -10.06
C ALA A 99 3.12 -12.49 -8.67
N VAL A 100 3.06 -11.16 -8.56
CA VAL A 100 2.72 -10.49 -7.28
C VAL A 100 1.27 -10.75 -6.86
N LEU A 101 0.34 -10.83 -7.81
CA LEU A 101 -1.04 -11.20 -7.51
C LEU A 101 -1.14 -12.64 -7.02
N GLU A 102 -0.36 -13.57 -7.57
CA GLU A 102 -0.26 -14.94 -7.06
C GLU A 102 0.27 -14.96 -5.61
N GLU A 103 1.33 -14.21 -5.30
CA GLU A 103 1.83 -14.12 -3.91
C GLU A 103 0.79 -13.51 -2.96
N ALA A 104 0.06 -12.49 -3.41
CA ALA A 104 -1.00 -11.86 -2.61
C ALA A 104 -2.16 -12.83 -2.34
N ALA A 105 -2.59 -13.58 -3.36
CA ALA A 105 -3.63 -14.60 -3.24
C ALA A 105 -3.22 -15.74 -2.30
N GLU A 106 -1.98 -16.25 -2.42
CA GLU A 106 -1.44 -17.25 -1.50
C GLU A 106 -1.40 -16.76 -0.05
N LYS A 107 -1.19 -15.46 0.15
CA LYS A 107 -1.15 -14.82 1.47
C LYS A 107 -2.53 -14.42 2.01
N GLY A 108 -3.59 -14.58 1.22
CA GLY A 108 -4.97 -14.29 1.63
C GLY A 108 -5.31 -12.80 1.71
N ILE A 109 -4.65 -11.99 0.88
CA ILE A 109 -4.87 -10.53 0.78
C ILE A 109 -6.02 -10.24 -0.19
#